data_AF-A0A535YV25-F1
#
_entry.id   AF-A0A535YV25-F1
#
_cell.length_a   1.000
_cell.length_b   1.000
_cell.length_c   1.000
_cell.angle_alpha   90.00
_cell.angle_beta   90.00
_cell.angle_gamma   90.00
#
_symmetry.space_group_name_H-M   'P 1'
#
loop_
_entity.id
_entity.type
_entity.pdbx_description
1 polymer ?
#
loop_
_entity_poly.entity_id
_entity_poly.type
_entity_poly.pdbx_seq_one_letter_code
_entity_poly.pdbx_strand_id
1 'polypeptide(L)'
;AAIGNAIRAGNQGQIHCRLLVEGANNPVTDDAEMQLEQRGITILPDFVANAAAAFLFCGLLEKRLEPNLDSIFTVTSRQLRSTTRELLERARRQRVSNRRAAEEIAEARLRARPA
;
A
#
# COMPACT_ATOMS: atom_id res chain seq x y z
N ALA A 1 -5.73 8.98 -10.47
CA ALA A 1 -5.44 7.54 -10.41
C ALA A 1 -6.46 6.84 -11.30
N ALA A 2 -6.04 6.33 -12.46
CA ALA A 2 -6.98 6.01 -13.55
C ALA A 2 -7.11 4.51 -13.82
N ILE A 3 -6.14 3.92 -14.53
CA ILE A 3 -6.22 2.52 -14.98
C ILE A 3 -5.05 1.69 -14.44
N GLY A 4 -5.26 0.38 -14.39
CA GLY A 4 -4.18 -0.58 -14.13
C GLY A 4 -3.19 -0.66 -15.30
N ASN A 5 -1.98 -1.16 -15.03
CA ASN A 5 -0.91 -1.39 -16.00
C ASN A 5 -0.53 -0.15 -16.84
N ALA A 6 -0.72 1.05 -16.29
CA ALA A 6 -0.39 2.29 -16.95
C ALA A 6 1.13 2.51 -17.05
N ILE A 7 1.87 2.04 -16.05
CA ILE A 7 3.32 2.03 -16.01
C ILE A 7 3.79 0.59 -16.29
N ARG A 8 4.53 0.42 -17.37
CA ARG A 8 4.97 -0.85 -17.95
C ARG A 8 6.45 -0.79 -18.32
N ALA A 9 7.12 -1.92 -18.56
CA ALA A 9 8.55 -1.92 -18.88
C ALA A 9 8.93 -0.96 -20.03
N GLY A 10 8.08 -0.86 -21.06
CA GLY A 10 8.32 0.02 -22.20
C GLY A 10 8.21 1.54 -21.92
N ASN A 11 7.68 1.97 -20.77
CA ASN A 11 7.54 3.40 -20.46
C ASN A 11 8.06 3.80 -19.06
N GLN A 12 8.43 2.85 -18.19
CA GLN A 12 8.91 3.16 -16.83
C GLN A 12 10.13 4.09 -16.81
N GLY A 13 10.98 4.04 -17.86
CA GLY A 13 12.15 4.91 -18.03
C GLY A 13 11.83 6.41 -18.00
N GLN A 14 10.58 6.80 -18.31
CA GLN A 14 10.12 8.19 -18.32
C GLN A 14 9.69 8.70 -16.94
N ILE A 15 9.66 7.83 -15.93
CA ILE A 15 9.28 8.19 -14.56
C ILE A 15 10.48 8.81 -13.85
N HIS A 16 10.34 10.06 -13.40
CA HIS A 16 11.39 10.84 -12.74
C HIS A 16 10.98 11.28 -11.32
N CYS A 17 10.54 10.34 -10.48
CA CYS A 17 10.20 10.60 -9.09
C CYS A 17 11.11 9.86 -8.10
N ARG A 18 11.07 10.27 -6.83
CA ARG A 18 11.73 9.55 -5.72
C ARG A 18 10.78 8.59 -5.01
N LEU A 19 9.50 8.92 -5.03
CA LEU A 19 8.41 8.18 -4.42
C LEU A 19 7.28 8.05 -5.45
N LEU A 20 6.82 6.83 -5.65
CA LEU A 20 5.66 6.50 -6.45
C LEU A 20 4.59 5.93 -5.51
N VAL A 21 3.42 6.57 -5.46
CA VAL A 21 2.29 6.12 -4.63
C VAL A 21 1.18 5.62 -5.53
N GLU A 22 0.85 4.34 -5.42
CA GLU A 22 -0.12 3.70 -6.29
C GLU A 22 -1.56 4.02 -5.86
N GLY A 23 -2.11 5.12 -6.36
CA GLY A 23 -3.50 5.49 -6.04
C GLY A 23 -4.56 4.65 -6.77
N ALA A 24 -4.21 4.01 -7.89
CA ALA A 24 -5.11 3.12 -8.63
C ALA A 24 -4.83 1.66 -8.23
N ASN A 25 -5.72 0.74 -8.60
CA ASN A 25 -5.44 -0.69 -8.44
C ASN A 25 -4.49 -1.17 -9.55
N ASN A 26 -3.42 -1.84 -9.17
CA ASN A 26 -2.37 -2.41 -10.02
C ASN A 26 -1.89 -1.47 -11.15
N PRO A 27 -1.45 -0.22 -10.87
CA PRO A 27 -1.09 0.74 -11.91
C PRO A 27 0.27 0.45 -12.57
N VAL A 28 1.13 -0.33 -11.90
CA VAL A 28 2.48 -0.68 -12.33
C VAL A 28 2.53 -2.19 -12.58
N THR A 29 3.10 -2.62 -13.70
CA THR A 29 3.35 -4.04 -13.96
C THR A 29 4.57 -4.54 -13.17
N ASP A 30 4.62 -5.83 -12.82
CA ASP A 30 5.68 -6.40 -11.98
C ASP A 30 7.11 -6.15 -12.53
N ASP A 31 7.28 -6.27 -13.84
CA ASP A 31 8.55 -6.01 -14.52
C ASP A 31 8.95 -4.53 -14.47
N ALA A 32 7.98 -3.62 -14.53
CA ALA A 32 8.21 -2.19 -14.39
C ALA A 32 8.53 -1.82 -12.93
N GLU A 33 7.83 -2.41 -11.96
CA GLU A 33 8.08 -2.22 -10.54
C GLU A 33 9.53 -2.58 -10.20
N MET A 34 9.98 -3.76 -10.62
CA MET A 34 11.36 -4.22 -10.40
C MET A 34 12.41 -3.24 -10.97
N GLN A 35 12.18 -2.72 -12.18
CA GLN A 35 13.09 -1.77 -12.81
C GLN A 35 13.10 -0.41 -12.12
N LEU A 36 11.94 0.07 -11.66
CA LEU A 36 11.81 1.32 -10.90
C LEU A 36 12.50 1.20 -9.53
N GLU A 37 12.33 0.07 -8.84
CA GLU A 37 13.00 -0.19 -7.56
C GLU A 37 14.53 -0.28 -7.72
N GLN A 38 15.03 -0.93 -8.77
CA GLN A 38 16.46 -0.95 -9.11
C GLN A 38 17.03 0.44 -9.35
N ARG A 39 16.22 1.38 -9.86
CA ARG A 39 16.57 2.80 -10.01
C ARG A 39 16.48 3.60 -8.70
N GLY A 40 16.16 2.95 -7.58
CA GLY A 40 16.05 3.57 -6.27
C GLY A 40 14.74 4.33 -6.04
N ILE A 41 13.71 4.10 -6.88
CA ILE A 41 12.38 4.69 -6.68
C ILE A 41 11.67 3.90 -5.59
N THR A 42 11.24 4.59 -4.53
CA THR A 42 10.42 3.96 -3.49
C THR A 42 8.98 3.86 -3.97
N ILE A 43 8.39 2.67 -3.92
CA ILE A 43 7.01 2.44 -4.37
C ILE A 43 6.14 2.12 -3.16
N LEU A 44 5.04 2.84 -2.95
CA LEU A 44 4.01 2.49 -1.97
C LEU A 44 2.90 1.71 -2.68
N PRO A 45 2.75 0.39 -2.43
CA PRO A 45 1.84 -0.47 -3.17
C PRO A 45 0.38 -0.06 -2.95
N ASP A 46 -0.42 -0.30 -3.98
CA ASP A 46 -1.81 0.13 -4.10
C ASP A 46 -2.69 -0.26 -2.93
N PHE A 47 -2.71 -1.53 -2.54
CA PHE A 47 -3.56 -2.04 -1.47
C PHE A 47 -3.16 -1.53 -0.07
N VAL A 48 -2.05 -0.79 0.05
CA VAL A 48 -1.71 0.00 1.25
C VAL A 48 -2.08 1.46 1.03
N ALA A 49 -1.73 2.02 -0.13
CA ALA A 49 -1.95 3.43 -0.48
C ALA A 49 -3.45 3.80 -0.55
N ASN A 50 -4.29 2.90 -1.06
CA ASN A 50 -5.72 3.13 -1.29
C ASN A 50 -6.64 2.46 -0.25
N ALA A 51 -6.07 1.87 0.80
CA ALA A 51 -6.79 1.06 1.79
C ALA A 51 -7.83 1.82 2.64
N ALA A 52 -7.83 3.16 2.60
CA ALA A 52 -8.68 4.00 3.45
C ALA A 52 -10.17 3.67 3.33
N ALA A 53 -10.66 3.49 2.10
CA ALA A 53 -12.07 3.21 1.85
C ALA A 53 -12.48 1.84 2.41
N ALA A 54 -11.63 0.82 2.23
CA ALA A 54 -11.88 -0.52 2.77
C ALA A 54 -11.85 -0.51 4.31
N PHE A 55 -10.88 0.18 4.91
CA PHE A 55 -10.79 0.33 6.36
C PHE A 55 -12.01 1.05 6.94
N LEU A 56 -12.44 2.14 6.31
CA LEU A 56 -13.64 2.89 6.69
C LEU A 56 -14.89 2.00 6.63
N PHE A 57 -15.12 1.34 5.49
CA PHE A 57 -16.31 0.54 5.26
C PHE A 57 -16.41 -0.63 6.27
N CYS A 58 -15.35 -1.43 6.41
CA CYS A 58 -15.33 -2.52 7.37
C CYS A 58 -15.39 -2.02 8.82
N GLY A 59 -14.71 -0.91 9.14
CA GLY A 59 -14.72 -0.34 10.48
C GLY A 59 -16.11 0.12 10.93
N LEU A 60 -16.92 0.68 10.02
CA LEU A 60 -18.32 1.03 10.32
C LEU A 60 -19.19 -0.22 10.50
N LEU A 61 -19.06 -1.23 9.62
CA LEU A 61 -19.82 -2.48 9.70
C LEU A 61 -19.53 -3.27 10.99
N GLU A 62 -18.26 -3.35 11.37
CA GLU A 62 -17.80 -4.03 12.57
C GLU A 62 -18.01 -3.19 13.85
N LYS A 63 -18.58 -1.98 13.74
CA LYS A 63 -18.75 -1.01 14.85
C LYS A 63 -17.44 -0.67 15.57
N ARG A 64 -16.32 -0.65 14.83
CA ARG A 64 -14.99 -0.21 15.30
C ARG A 64 -14.75 1.27 15.08
N LEU A 65 -15.60 1.92 14.28
CA LEU A 65 -15.60 3.34 14.01
C LEU A 65 -16.96 3.94 14.36
N GLU A 66 -16.95 5.07 15.06
CA GLU A 66 -18.13 5.90 15.21
C GLU A 66 -18.43 6.63 13.88
N PRO A 67 -19.71 6.78 13.48
CA PRO A 67 -20.13 7.39 12.22
C PRO A 67 -20.08 8.93 12.29
N ASN A 68 -18.92 9.47 12.69
CA ASN A 68 -18.63 10.89 12.68
C ASN A 68 -17.24 11.15 12.07
N LEU A 69 -17.06 12.36 11.54
CA LEU A 69 -15.85 12.72 10.81
C LEU A 69 -14.59 12.62 11.67
N ASP A 70 -14.65 13.04 12.93
CA ASP A 70 -13.49 13.05 13.82
C ASP A 70 -12.96 11.64 14.07
N SER A 71 -13.85 10.71 14.43
CA SER A 71 -13.55 9.27 14.59
C SER A 71 -12.99 8.67 13.30
N ILE A 72 -13.70 8.87 12.17
CA ILE A 72 -13.32 8.30 10.87
C ILE A 72 -11.94 8.78 10.46
N PHE A 73 -11.71 10.09 10.45
CA PHE A 73 -10.44 10.64 10.01
C PHE A 73 -9.32 10.27 10.96
N THR A 74 -9.52 10.38 12.28
CA THR A 74 -8.48 10.13 13.28
C THR A 74 -8.04 8.67 13.29
N VAL A 75 -8.98 7.73 13.37
CA VAL A 75 -8.66 6.29 13.47
C VAL A 75 -8.10 5.77 12.15
N THR A 76 -8.71 6.10 11.02
CA THR A 76 -8.22 5.68 9.69
C THR A 76 -6.84 6.24 9.42
N SER A 77 -6.63 7.53 9.71
CA SER A 77 -5.32 8.19 9.59
C SER A 77 -4.22 7.52 10.40
N ARG A 78 -4.53 7.12 11.64
CA ARG A 78 -3.58 6.46 12.53
C ARG A 78 -3.24 5.07 11.99
N GLN A 79 -4.25 4.31 11.58
CA GLN A 79 -4.06 2.95 11.09
C GLN A 79 -3.23 2.90 9.81
N LEU A 80 -3.54 3.76 8.83
CA LEU A 80 -2.80 3.81 7.56
C LEU A 80 -1.35 4.22 7.79
N ARG A 81 -1.10 5.28 8.58
CA ARG A 81 0.28 5.70 8.92
C ARG A 81 1.07 4.60 9.61
N SER A 82 0.46 3.89 10.57
CA SER A 82 1.09 2.77 11.26
C SER A 82 1.43 1.63 10.31
N THR A 83 0.51 1.29 9.39
CA THR A 83 0.70 0.20 8.43
C THR A 83 1.77 0.56 7.40
N THR A 84 1.77 1.77 6.87
CA THR A 84 2.83 2.28 5.98
C THR A 84 4.19 2.31 6.67
N ARG A 85 4.25 2.70 7.94
CA ARG A 85 5.50 2.66 8.71
C ARG A 85 6.03 1.23 8.86
N GLU A 86 5.18 0.31 9.31
CA GLU A 86 5.54 -1.09 9.50
C GLU A 86 6.07 -1.71 8.20
N LEU A 87 5.36 -1.45 7.09
CA LEU A 87 5.75 -1.84 5.73
C LEU A 87 7.17 -1.38 5.40
N LEU A 88 7.41 -0.06 5.45
CA LEU A 88 8.68 0.54 5.02
C LEU A 88 9.84 0.07 5.92
N GLU A 89 9.61 -0.07 7.22
CA GLU A 89 10.60 -0.58 8.17
C GLU A 89 10.93 -2.05 7.90
N ARG A 90 9.91 -2.87 7.63
CA ARG A 90 10.06 -4.30 7.34
C ARG A 90 10.80 -4.53 6.03
N ALA A 91 10.39 -3.85 4.95
CA ALA A 91 11.06 -3.90 3.65
C ALA A 91 12.55 -3.56 3.77
N ARG A 92 12.85 -2.45 4.46
CA ARG A 92 14.24 -2.01 4.68
C ARG A 92 15.07 -2.99 5.49
N ARG A 93 14.48 -3.58 6.54
CA ARG A 93 15.15 -4.56 7.41
C ARG A 93 15.45 -5.87 6.69
N GLN A 94 14.51 -6.36 5.88
CA GLN A 94 14.62 -7.64 5.17
C GLN A 94 15.26 -7.54 3.79
N ARG A 95 15.47 -6.32 3.27
CA ARG A 95 15.98 -6.05 1.92
C ARG A 95 15.10 -6.68 0.83
N VAL A 96 13.80 -6.50 0.96
CA VAL A 96 12.78 -6.92 -0.02
C VAL A 96 12.03 -5.71 -0.57
N SER A 97 11.30 -5.89 -1.67
CA SER A 97 10.42 -4.85 -2.22
C SER A 97 9.36 -4.43 -1.21
N ASN A 98 8.85 -3.20 -1.35
CA ASN A 98 7.76 -2.74 -0.49
C ASN A 98 6.50 -3.60 -0.70
N ARG A 99 6.20 -4.01 -1.93
CA ARG A 99 5.08 -4.91 -2.23
C ARG A 99 5.22 -6.25 -1.49
N ARG A 100 6.38 -6.90 -1.58
CA ARG A 100 6.63 -8.16 -0.88
C ARG A 100 6.50 -8.02 0.63
N ALA A 101 7.02 -6.95 1.22
CA ALA A 101 6.84 -6.69 2.65
C ALA A 101 5.36 -6.51 3.02
N ALA A 102 4.57 -5.86 2.15
CA ALA A 102 3.13 -5.68 2.34
C ALA A 102 2.38 -7.01 2.33
N GLU A 103 2.69 -7.89 1.38
CA GLU A 103 2.13 -9.23 1.25
C GLU A 103 2.47 -10.09 2.47
N GLU A 104 3.73 -10.10 2.90
CA GLU A 104 4.17 -10.83 4.10
C GLU A 104 3.45 -10.34 5.37
N ILE A 105 3.20 -9.02 5.50
CA ILE A 105 2.39 -8.46 6.60
C ILE A 105 0.94 -8.96 6.52
N ALA A 106 0.33 -8.91 5.34
CA ALA A 106 -1.05 -9.34 5.14
C ALA A 106 -1.22 -10.83 5.45
N GLU A 107 -0.36 -11.69 4.93
CA GLU A 107 -0.36 -13.13 5.21
C GLU A 107 -0.18 -13.44 6.69
N ALA A 108 0.75 -12.76 7.37
CA ALA A 108 0.96 -12.94 8.80
C ALA A 108 -0.31 -12.61 9.61
N ARG A 109 -1.01 -11.52 9.25
CA ARG A 109 -2.26 -11.12 9.90
C ARG A 109 -3.41 -12.09 9.61
N LEU A 110 -3.50 -12.62 8.40
CA LEU A 110 -4.51 -13.63 8.04
C LEU A 110 -4.29 -14.94 8.81
N ARG A 111 -3.04 -15.40 8.92
CA ARG A 111 -2.70 -16.61 9.71
C ARG A 111 -2.95 -16.46 11.21
N ALA A 112 -2.83 -15.25 11.74
CA ALA A 112 -3.05 -14.96 13.16
C ALA A 112 -4.54 -14.81 13.53
N ARG A 113 -5.45 -14.81 12.55
CA ARG A 113 -6.87 -14.58 12.78
C ARG A 113 -7.51 -15.87 13.33
N PRO A 114 -8.15 -15.84 14.52
CA PRO A 114 -8.85 -17.01 15.05
C PRO A 114 -9.98 -17.44 14.11
N ALA A 115 -10.22 -18.75 14.05
CA ALA A 115 -11.29 -19.37 13.25
C ALA A 115 -12.68 -18.96 13.73
#